data_AF-A0A0S8CQR1-F1
#
_entry.id   AF-A0A0S8CQR1-F1
#
_cell.length_a   1.000
_cell.length_b   1.000
_cell.length_c   1.000
_cell.angle_alpha   90.00
_cell.angle_beta   90.00
_cell.angle_gamma   90.00
#
_symmetry.space_group_name_H-M   'P 1'
#
loop_
_entity.id
_entity.type
_entity.pdbx_description
1 polymer ?
#
loop_
_entity_poly.entity_id
_entity_poly.type
_entity_poly.pdbx_seq_one_letter_code
_entity_poly.pdbx_strand_id
1 'polypeptide(L)'
;MTGALKTRIGEVPQVSSSLALADHWGTMKARWGVGRMRYTVDPGLYALGSPDDQAPVLVTANYKMSFDRLREALPKRDAWILVLDTKGINVWCSAGKGTFGTAELVRRIQTSDLGRIVAHRTVVLPQLAGPGVSAHEATKQSGFKVIYGPIRANDLPAFVDRGFKASREMRRKTFTISERAVLIPVELVGTLKAALIIVPLFFILAGLGGPDPFWANTFNYGIFSVLALLAAVTAGAILTPLLLPWLPGRAFTTKGLGVGLIVASILAIFRSGFFDTWIGRLELLAWFFLVPAVAAYLAMNFTGSSTYTSLSGVKKEMKWAVPLEIGAGVVGLFLWLGSRFLA
;
A
#
# COMPACT_ATOMS: atom_id res chain seq x y z
N MET A 1 14.08 -4.53 21.11
CA MET A 1 14.46 -5.78 21.80
C MET A 1 14.39 -5.52 23.29
N THR A 2 14.01 -6.51 24.09
CA THR A 2 13.91 -6.37 25.56
C THR A 2 15.04 -7.09 26.30
N GLY A 3 15.79 -7.96 25.61
CA GLY A 3 16.89 -8.72 26.16
C GLY A 3 17.31 -9.85 25.23
N ALA A 4 17.92 -10.88 25.80
CA ALA A 4 18.23 -12.13 25.13
C ALA A 4 17.84 -13.32 26.01
N LEU A 5 17.30 -14.37 25.41
CA LEU A 5 16.93 -15.62 26.07
C LEU A 5 18.02 -16.66 25.80
N LYS A 6 18.54 -17.30 26.85
CA LYS A 6 19.50 -18.40 26.70
C LYS A 6 18.75 -19.65 26.24
N THR A 7 19.22 -20.24 25.14
CA THR A 7 18.66 -21.45 24.55
C THR A 7 19.75 -22.51 24.37
N ARG A 8 19.35 -23.72 23.94
CA ARG A 8 20.28 -24.82 23.65
C ARG A 8 21.27 -24.53 22.52
N ILE A 9 21.04 -23.47 21.74
CA ILE A 9 21.89 -23.08 20.61
C ILE A 9 22.58 -21.72 20.81
N GLY A 10 22.48 -21.15 22.01
CA GLY A 10 23.02 -19.83 22.34
C GLY A 10 21.94 -18.80 22.68
N GLU A 11 22.31 -17.53 22.62
CA GLU A 11 21.42 -16.43 22.96
C GLU A 11 20.51 -16.05 21.78
N VAL A 12 19.20 -16.03 22.02
CA VAL A 12 18.18 -15.62 21.04
C VAL A 12 17.60 -14.27 21.46
N PRO A 13 17.52 -13.27 20.58
CA PRO A 13 16.95 -11.96 20.92
C PRO A 13 15.52 -12.07 21.44
N GLN A 14 15.25 -11.45 22.58
CA GLN A 14 13.94 -11.42 23.21
C GLN A 14 13.17 -10.15 22.85
N VAL A 15 11.88 -10.28 22.60
CA VAL A 15 10.95 -9.18 22.28
C VAL A 15 9.68 -9.26 23.12
N SER A 16 9.04 -8.10 23.30
CA SER A 16 7.75 -7.97 23.98
C SER A 16 6.62 -7.82 22.97
N SER A 17 5.41 -8.23 23.36
CA SER A 17 4.17 -7.93 22.61
C SER A 17 3.77 -6.46 22.74
N SER A 18 4.23 -5.75 23.77
CA SER A 18 4.00 -4.31 23.89
C SER A 18 4.92 -3.53 22.93
N LEU A 19 4.32 -2.66 22.13
CA LEU A 19 5.05 -1.76 21.24
C LEU A 19 5.54 -0.54 22.03
N ALA A 20 6.80 -0.14 21.83
CA ALA A 20 7.32 1.10 22.37
C ALA A 20 6.86 2.29 21.52
N LEU A 21 6.92 3.51 22.07
CA LEU A 21 6.64 4.74 21.31
C LEU A 21 7.49 4.85 20.04
N ALA A 22 8.74 4.38 20.08
CA ALA A 22 9.62 4.33 18.92
C ALA A 22 9.09 3.41 17.79
N ASP A 23 8.39 2.32 18.14
CA ASP A 23 7.78 1.41 17.17
C ASP A 23 6.56 2.06 16.48
N HIS A 24 5.74 2.77 17.25
CA HIS A 24 4.62 3.55 16.71
C HIS A 24 5.11 4.68 15.80
N TRP A 25 6.11 5.44 16.24
CA TRP A 25 6.72 6.51 15.46
C TRP A 25 7.37 5.98 14.17
N GLY A 26 8.10 4.87 14.24
CA GLY A 26 8.68 4.19 13.08
C GLY A 26 7.61 3.73 12.09
N THR A 27 6.50 3.16 12.59
CA THR A 27 5.33 2.78 11.78
C THR A 27 4.74 3.98 11.05
N MET A 28 4.55 5.11 11.74
CA MET A 28 4.00 6.33 11.13
C MET A 28 4.94 6.89 10.07
N LYS A 29 6.26 6.98 10.36
CA LYS A 29 7.27 7.39 9.39
C LYS A 29 7.25 6.53 8.13
N ALA A 30 7.22 5.20 8.28
CA ALA A 30 7.17 4.28 7.15
C ALA A 30 5.88 4.43 6.32
N ARG A 31 4.73 4.74 6.95
CA ARG A 31 3.48 5.05 6.25
C ARG A 31 3.52 6.37 5.49
N TRP A 32 4.25 7.35 5.99
CA TRP A 32 4.56 8.61 5.30
C TRP A 32 5.81 8.52 4.40
N GLY A 33 6.26 7.32 4.04
CA GLY A 33 7.37 7.12 3.09
C GLY A 33 8.77 7.42 3.64
N VAL A 34 8.90 7.88 4.88
CA VAL A 34 10.19 8.23 5.51
C VAL A 34 10.91 6.97 5.96
N GLY A 35 12.06 6.66 5.37
CA GLY A 35 12.88 5.49 5.73
C GLY A 35 12.22 4.13 5.45
N ARG A 36 11.09 4.10 4.74
CA ARG A 36 10.28 2.90 4.51
C ARG A 36 11.08 1.72 3.94
N MET A 37 11.97 1.99 2.97
CA MET A 37 12.77 0.96 2.29
C MET A 37 13.85 0.32 3.19
N ARG A 38 14.11 0.90 4.37
CA ARG A 38 15.08 0.43 5.36
C ARG A 38 14.41 0.08 6.69
N TYR A 39 13.07 0.05 6.75
CA TYR A 39 12.33 -0.22 7.98
C TYR A 39 12.24 -1.73 8.24
N THR A 40 13.36 -2.31 8.70
CA THR A 40 13.54 -3.76 8.83
C THR A 40 13.97 -4.19 10.23
N VAL A 41 13.80 -5.48 10.51
CA VAL A 41 14.47 -6.20 11.60
C VAL A 41 15.44 -7.22 11.01
N ASP A 42 16.42 -7.69 11.78
CA ASP A 42 17.35 -8.70 11.27
C ASP A 42 16.64 -10.04 11.08
N PRO A 43 16.81 -10.72 9.94
CA PRO A 43 16.26 -12.06 9.75
C PRO A 43 16.88 -13.06 10.71
N GLY A 44 16.06 -13.91 11.34
CA GLY A 44 16.52 -14.83 12.37
C GLY A 44 15.39 -15.28 13.28
N LEU A 45 15.76 -15.96 14.36
CA LEU A 45 14.82 -16.41 15.38
C LEU A 45 14.75 -15.38 16.52
N TYR A 46 13.55 -15.16 17.03
CA TYR A 46 13.27 -14.27 18.15
C TYR A 46 12.38 -14.97 19.17
N ALA A 47 12.60 -14.69 20.45
CA ALA A 47 11.75 -15.14 21.55
C ALA A 47 10.72 -14.04 21.88
N LEU A 48 9.43 -14.32 21.71
CA LEU A 48 8.37 -13.47 22.27
C LEU A 48 8.09 -13.93 23.69
N GLY A 49 8.36 -13.08 24.68
CA GLY A 49 8.25 -13.48 26.09
C GLY A 49 9.30 -14.54 26.44
N SER A 50 8.89 -15.60 27.15
CA SER A 50 9.76 -16.69 27.61
C SER A 50 9.31 -18.06 27.07
N PRO A 51 9.40 -18.29 25.75
CA PRO A 51 8.91 -19.52 25.13
C PRO A 51 9.72 -20.75 25.56
N ASP A 52 9.01 -21.83 25.84
CA ASP A 52 9.56 -23.16 26.06
C ASP A 52 9.71 -23.95 24.74
N ASP A 53 10.02 -25.24 24.83
CA ASP A 53 10.19 -26.12 23.67
C ASP A 53 8.86 -26.62 23.05
N GLN A 54 7.72 -26.29 23.65
CA GLN A 54 6.37 -26.55 23.12
C GLN A 54 5.72 -25.32 22.51
N ALA A 55 6.27 -24.13 22.77
CA ALA A 55 5.75 -22.86 22.29
C ALA A 55 5.68 -22.83 20.75
N PRO A 56 4.61 -22.24 20.16
CA PRO A 56 4.42 -22.24 18.73
C PRO A 56 5.50 -21.45 18.00
N VAL A 57 5.88 -21.93 16.81
CA VAL A 57 6.77 -21.22 15.90
C VAL A 57 5.94 -20.46 14.86
N LEU A 58 5.98 -19.13 14.92
CA LEU A 58 5.26 -18.21 14.05
C LEU A 58 6.22 -17.56 13.07
N VAL A 59 5.90 -17.60 11.77
CA VAL A 59 6.78 -17.07 10.73
C VAL A 59 6.32 -15.70 10.26
N THR A 60 7.24 -14.77 10.03
CA THR A 60 6.94 -13.44 9.47
C THR A 60 8.04 -12.93 8.56
N ALA A 61 7.79 -11.80 7.91
CA ALA A 61 8.73 -11.09 7.06
C ALA A 61 9.61 -10.15 7.89
N ASN A 62 10.83 -9.86 7.41
CA ASN A 62 11.74 -8.91 8.08
C ASN A 62 11.36 -7.43 7.89
N TYR A 63 10.26 -7.13 7.23
CA TYR A 63 9.66 -5.80 7.28
C TYR A 63 9.16 -5.51 8.70
N LYS A 64 9.70 -4.48 9.35
CA LYS A 64 9.50 -4.26 10.79
C LYS A 64 8.02 -4.08 11.16
N MET A 65 7.19 -3.52 10.27
CA MET A 65 5.75 -3.43 10.53
C MET A 65 5.04 -4.80 10.51
N SER A 66 5.48 -5.75 9.67
CA SER A 66 4.96 -7.13 9.69
C SER A 66 5.37 -7.85 10.96
N PHE A 67 6.60 -7.64 11.41
CA PHE A 67 7.09 -8.15 12.69
C PHE A 67 6.33 -7.57 13.89
N ASP A 68 6.17 -6.24 13.94
CA ASP A 68 5.48 -5.54 15.02
C ASP A 68 4.01 -5.95 15.13
N ARG A 69 3.29 -6.04 13.99
CA ARG A 69 1.89 -6.50 13.98
C ARG A 69 1.74 -7.95 14.45
N LEU A 70 2.73 -8.81 14.20
CA LEU A 70 2.70 -10.20 14.68
C LEU A 70 2.84 -10.25 16.21
N ARG A 71 3.87 -9.61 16.77
CA ARG A 71 4.11 -9.65 18.23
C ARG A 71 3.03 -8.91 19.03
N GLU A 72 2.52 -7.79 18.51
CA GLU A 72 1.45 -7.01 19.15
C GLU A 72 0.16 -7.80 19.31
N ALA A 73 -0.11 -8.75 18.41
CA ALA A 73 -1.30 -9.59 18.46
C ALA A 73 -1.25 -10.70 19.52
N LEU A 74 -0.15 -10.83 20.27
CA LEU A 74 0.10 -11.93 21.20
C LEU A 74 0.43 -11.41 22.62
N PRO A 75 -0.43 -10.59 23.24
CA PRO A 75 -0.22 -10.17 24.62
C PRO A 75 -0.25 -11.37 25.56
N LYS A 76 0.70 -11.41 26.51
CA LYS A 76 0.82 -12.48 27.53
C LYS A 76 0.93 -13.90 26.96
N ARG A 77 1.48 -14.04 25.75
CA ARG A 77 1.72 -15.34 25.12
C ARG A 77 3.18 -15.46 24.74
N ASP A 78 3.70 -16.66 24.94
CA ASP A 78 5.05 -16.98 24.53
C ASP A 78 5.05 -17.68 23.18
N ALA A 79 5.97 -17.28 22.30
CA ALA A 79 6.10 -17.86 20.97
C ALA A 79 7.52 -17.68 20.42
N TRP A 80 7.94 -18.61 19.57
CA TRP A 80 9.11 -18.43 18.73
C TRP A 80 8.72 -17.69 17.46
N ILE A 81 9.39 -16.59 17.12
CA ILE A 81 9.13 -15.83 15.89
C ILE A 81 10.30 -16.05 14.93
N LEU A 82 10.04 -16.76 13.83
CA LEU A 82 11.01 -16.98 12.75
C LEU A 82 10.84 -15.90 11.67
N VAL A 83 11.81 -15.01 11.57
CA VAL A 83 11.81 -13.88 10.63
C VAL A 83 12.57 -14.25 9.37
N LEU A 84 11.86 -14.25 8.22
CA LEU A 84 12.44 -14.50 6.90
C LEU A 84 13.04 -13.23 6.30
N ASP A 85 14.12 -13.38 5.52
CA ASP A 85 14.70 -12.26 4.78
C ASP A 85 13.90 -11.94 3.52
N THR A 86 12.99 -10.99 3.65
CA THR A 86 12.14 -10.52 2.55
C THR A 86 12.62 -9.22 1.94
N LYS A 87 13.86 -8.80 2.24
CA LYS A 87 14.44 -7.51 1.81
C LYS A 87 13.58 -6.31 2.24
N GLY A 88 12.98 -6.40 3.42
CA GLY A 88 12.15 -5.34 3.99
C GLY A 88 10.77 -5.19 3.34
N ILE A 89 10.29 -6.23 2.66
CA ILE A 89 8.96 -6.26 2.04
C ILE A 89 7.99 -7.07 2.92
N ASN A 90 6.75 -6.61 3.06
CA ASN A 90 5.72 -7.32 3.85
C ASN A 90 5.45 -8.74 3.32
N VAL A 91 4.82 -9.60 4.12
CA VAL A 91 4.55 -11.01 3.81
C VAL A 91 3.86 -11.20 2.44
N TRP A 92 2.77 -10.48 2.16
CA TRP A 92 1.98 -10.74 0.96
C TRP A 92 2.72 -10.35 -0.32
N CYS A 93 3.31 -9.16 -0.35
CA CYS A 93 4.07 -8.68 -1.51
C CYS A 93 5.34 -9.51 -1.72
N SER A 94 6.02 -9.91 -0.64
CA SER A 94 7.24 -10.73 -0.73
C SER A 94 6.96 -12.17 -1.11
N ALA A 95 5.81 -12.73 -0.75
CA ALA A 95 5.37 -14.05 -1.20
C ALA A 95 5.09 -14.04 -2.70
N GLY A 96 4.36 -13.02 -3.20
CA GLY A 96 4.13 -12.86 -4.63
C GLY A 96 5.40 -12.62 -5.45
N LYS A 97 6.43 -12.00 -4.86
CA LYS A 97 7.75 -11.80 -5.48
C LYS A 97 8.69 -13.01 -5.32
N GLY A 98 8.40 -13.92 -4.41
CA GLY A 98 9.20 -15.12 -4.12
C GLY A 98 10.31 -14.95 -3.06
N THR A 99 10.49 -13.76 -2.47
CA THR A 99 11.48 -13.58 -1.37
C THR A 99 10.98 -14.14 -0.05
N PHE A 100 9.67 -14.11 0.21
CA PHE A 100 9.04 -14.96 1.22
C PHE A 100 8.69 -16.29 0.54
N GLY A 101 9.66 -17.18 0.43
CA GLY A 101 9.54 -18.39 -0.37
C GLY A 101 9.99 -19.66 0.34
N THR A 102 9.69 -20.83 -0.26
CA THR A 102 10.07 -22.15 0.27
C THR A 102 11.54 -22.24 0.62
N ALA A 103 12.43 -21.80 -0.28
CA ALA A 103 13.88 -21.87 -0.08
C ALA A 103 14.35 -21.00 1.10
N GLU A 104 13.81 -19.79 1.24
CA GLU A 104 14.12 -18.90 2.37
C GLU A 104 13.62 -19.51 3.70
N LEU A 105 12.40 -20.06 3.72
CA LEU A 105 11.85 -20.72 4.90
C LEU A 105 12.73 -21.89 5.35
N VAL A 106 13.09 -22.79 4.43
CA VAL A 106 13.95 -23.94 4.71
C VAL A 106 15.32 -23.48 5.21
N ARG A 107 15.95 -22.51 4.54
CA ARG A 107 17.24 -21.96 4.97
C ARG A 107 17.15 -21.39 6.38
N ARG A 108 16.08 -20.66 6.71
CA ARG A 108 15.90 -20.05 8.04
C ARG A 108 15.66 -21.09 9.12
N ILE A 109 14.90 -22.15 8.85
CA ILE A 109 14.74 -23.27 9.78
C ILE A 109 16.09 -23.94 10.10
N GLN A 110 16.92 -24.16 9.07
CA GLN A 110 18.23 -24.81 9.23
C GLN A 110 19.24 -23.91 9.94
N THR A 111 19.40 -22.66 9.46
CA THR A 111 20.38 -21.72 10.02
C THR A 111 20.05 -21.23 11.43
N SER A 112 18.79 -21.36 11.87
CA SER A 112 18.38 -21.10 13.25
C SER A 112 18.40 -22.35 14.14
N ASP A 113 18.85 -23.51 13.64
CA ASP A 113 18.83 -24.79 14.35
C ASP A 113 17.50 -25.06 15.08
N LEU A 114 16.38 -24.69 14.45
CA LEU A 114 15.06 -24.66 15.10
C LEU A 114 14.67 -26.01 15.70
N GLY A 115 15.10 -27.11 15.08
CA GLY A 115 14.86 -28.47 15.56
C GLY A 115 15.55 -28.84 16.88
N ARG A 116 16.48 -28.01 17.38
CA ARG A 116 17.09 -28.15 18.71
C ARG A 116 16.42 -27.28 19.77
N ILE A 117 15.63 -26.29 19.34
CA ILE A 117 14.92 -25.35 20.22
C ILE A 117 13.55 -25.88 20.61
N VAL A 118 12.77 -26.35 19.62
CA VAL A 118 11.42 -26.88 19.85
C VAL A 118 11.40 -28.40 19.76
N ALA A 119 10.62 -29.04 20.62
CA ALA A 119 10.43 -30.50 20.61
C ALA A 119 9.52 -30.97 19.47
N HIS A 120 8.65 -30.08 18.97
CA HIS A 120 7.76 -30.37 17.85
C HIS A 120 8.37 -29.97 16.49
N ARG A 121 7.75 -30.42 15.40
CA ARG A 121 8.17 -30.12 14.03
C ARG A 121 7.06 -29.41 13.27
N THR A 122 6.66 -28.24 13.73
CA THR A 122 5.57 -27.46 13.12
C THR A 122 5.90 -25.98 13.08
N VAL A 123 5.64 -25.32 11.95
CA VAL A 123 5.74 -23.88 11.79
C VAL A 123 4.41 -23.32 11.25
N VAL A 124 4.03 -22.15 11.75
CA VAL A 124 2.80 -21.45 11.34
C VAL A 124 3.16 -20.29 10.42
N LEU A 125 2.75 -20.39 9.17
CA LEU A 125 2.84 -19.34 8.18
C LEU A 125 1.59 -18.45 8.18
N PRO A 126 1.69 -17.15 7.87
CA PRO A 126 0.53 -16.33 7.58
C PRO A 126 -0.21 -16.86 6.34
N GLN A 127 -1.53 -16.73 6.29
CA GLN A 127 -2.33 -17.24 5.16
C GLN A 127 -1.87 -16.70 3.79
N LEU A 128 -1.41 -15.45 3.75
CA LEU A 128 -0.99 -14.77 2.52
C LEU A 128 0.44 -15.12 2.06
N ALA A 129 1.12 -16.03 2.76
CA ALA A 129 2.39 -16.61 2.31
C ALA A 129 2.20 -17.69 1.23
N GLY A 130 0.97 -18.20 1.05
CA GLY A 130 0.66 -19.30 0.14
C GLY A 130 1.22 -19.17 -1.29
N PRO A 131 1.18 -18.00 -1.94
CA PRO A 131 1.76 -17.83 -3.28
C PRO A 131 3.27 -18.06 -3.37
N GLY A 132 4.01 -17.90 -2.27
CA GLY A 132 5.47 -18.03 -2.25
C GLY A 132 5.97 -19.35 -1.67
N VAL A 133 5.16 -20.05 -0.86
CA VAL A 133 5.61 -21.24 -0.12
C VAL A 133 4.82 -22.49 -0.54
N SER A 134 5.54 -23.49 -1.05
CA SER A 134 5.00 -24.86 -1.17
C SER A 134 5.15 -25.56 0.18
N ALA A 135 4.02 -25.83 0.84
CA ALA A 135 4.00 -26.50 2.14
C ALA A 135 4.57 -27.92 2.07
N HIS A 136 4.32 -28.63 0.97
CA HIS A 136 4.82 -29.99 0.77
C HIS A 136 6.35 -30.00 0.64
N GLU A 137 6.90 -29.11 -0.20
CA GLU A 137 8.36 -29.03 -0.41
C GLU A 137 9.08 -28.50 0.81
N ALA A 138 8.51 -27.50 1.50
CA ALA A 138 9.07 -27.03 2.77
C ALA A 138 9.12 -28.16 3.81
N THR A 139 8.05 -28.95 3.92
CA THR A 139 7.99 -30.09 4.85
C THR A 139 9.00 -31.16 4.47
N LYS A 140 9.10 -31.52 3.19
CA LYS A 140 10.05 -32.52 2.67
C LYS A 140 11.51 -32.13 2.93
N GLN A 141 11.86 -30.85 2.75
CA GLN A 141 13.24 -30.38 2.87
C GLN A 141 13.66 -30.05 4.31
N SER A 142 12.73 -29.54 5.13
CA SER A 142 13.05 -29.10 6.50
C SER A 142 12.65 -30.10 7.59
N GLY A 143 11.77 -31.04 7.28
CA GLY A 143 11.11 -31.91 8.27
C GLY A 143 10.06 -31.21 9.14
N PHE A 144 9.82 -29.90 8.96
CA PHE A 144 8.79 -29.16 9.69
C PHE A 144 7.49 -29.11 8.90
N LYS A 145 6.41 -29.60 9.52
CA LYS A 145 5.05 -29.45 8.99
C LYS A 145 4.69 -27.97 8.92
N VAL A 146 4.29 -27.53 7.74
CA VAL A 146 3.78 -26.16 7.53
C VAL A 146 2.28 -26.11 7.77
N ILE A 147 1.84 -25.20 8.63
CA ILE A 147 0.42 -24.86 8.84
C ILE A 147 0.19 -23.41 8.41
N TYR A 148 -0.86 -23.17 7.63
CA TYR A 148 -1.32 -21.82 7.33
C TYR A 148 -2.27 -21.31 8.40
N GLY A 149 -1.80 -20.31 9.14
CA GLY A 149 -2.57 -19.54 10.12
C GLY A 149 -3.50 -18.52 9.46
N PRO A 150 -4.06 -17.58 10.25
CA PRO A 150 -5.02 -16.58 9.78
C PRO A 150 -4.40 -15.52 8.86
N ILE A 151 -5.25 -14.76 8.18
CA ILE A 151 -4.86 -13.54 7.44
C ILE A 151 -4.46 -12.42 8.40
N ARG A 152 -5.24 -12.22 9.48
CA ARG A 152 -5.00 -11.16 10.46
C ARG A 152 -4.21 -11.72 11.63
N ALA A 153 -3.17 -11.01 12.06
CA ALA A 153 -2.39 -11.38 13.24
C ALA A 153 -3.27 -11.45 14.50
N ASN A 154 -4.25 -10.56 14.65
CA ASN A 154 -5.16 -10.52 15.80
C ASN A 154 -6.01 -11.80 15.98
N ASP A 155 -6.13 -12.63 14.94
CA ASP A 155 -6.85 -13.90 15.03
C ASP A 155 -5.94 -15.03 15.54
N LEU A 156 -4.62 -14.80 15.67
CA LEU A 156 -3.65 -15.81 16.10
C LEU A 156 -3.94 -16.41 17.49
N PRO A 157 -4.28 -15.62 18.53
CA PRO A 157 -4.64 -16.19 19.83
C PRO A 157 -5.73 -17.26 19.73
N ALA A 158 -6.86 -16.90 19.12
CA ALA A 158 -7.99 -17.82 18.94
C ALA A 158 -7.66 -19.00 18.01
N PHE A 159 -6.80 -18.80 17.02
CA PHE A 159 -6.31 -19.86 16.13
C PHE A 159 -5.45 -20.89 16.89
N VAL A 160 -4.54 -20.43 17.74
CA VAL A 160 -3.68 -21.30 18.56
C VAL A 160 -4.53 -22.03 19.60
N ASP A 161 -5.44 -21.35 20.30
CA ASP A 161 -6.32 -21.95 21.31
C ASP A 161 -7.23 -23.06 20.73
N ARG A 162 -7.57 -22.97 19.44
CA ARG A 162 -8.34 -23.99 18.71
C ARG A 162 -7.48 -25.12 18.14
N GLY A 163 -6.24 -25.26 18.59
CA GLY A 163 -5.32 -26.30 18.12
C GLY A 163 -4.93 -26.12 16.65
N PHE A 164 -4.64 -24.89 16.24
CA PHE A 164 -4.20 -24.52 14.88
C PHE A 164 -5.25 -24.81 13.79
N LYS A 165 -6.54 -24.67 14.12
CA LYS A 165 -7.66 -24.80 13.19
C LYS A 165 -8.24 -23.43 12.82
N ALA A 166 -7.92 -22.94 11.63
CA ALA A 166 -8.41 -21.65 11.13
C ALA A 166 -9.88 -21.74 10.71
N SER A 167 -10.71 -20.82 11.21
CA SER A 167 -12.10 -20.68 10.77
C SER A 167 -12.20 -20.12 9.34
N ARG A 168 -13.39 -20.19 8.75
CA ARG A 168 -13.64 -19.58 7.42
C ARG A 168 -13.39 -18.08 7.41
N GLU A 169 -13.71 -17.39 8.50
CA GLU A 169 -13.54 -15.95 8.66
C GLU A 169 -12.07 -15.55 8.72
N MET A 170 -11.24 -16.31 9.44
CA MET A 170 -9.79 -16.13 9.53
C MET A 170 -9.08 -16.22 8.17
N ARG A 171 -9.72 -16.86 7.18
CA ARG A 171 -9.21 -17.02 5.81
C ARG A 171 -9.74 -15.98 4.83
N ARG A 172 -10.53 -15.00 5.28
CA ARG A 172 -11.15 -13.98 4.41
C ARG A 172 -10.69 -12.57 4.77
N LYS A 173 -10.29 -11.80 3.76
CA LYS A 173 -10.04 -10.36 3.89
C LYS A 173 -11.29 -9.60 3.47
N THR A 174 -11.82 -8.76 4.35
CA THR A 174 -13.06 -7.99 4.12
C THR A 174 -12.87 -6.77 3.22
N PHE A 175 -11.65 -6.24 3.19
CA PHE A 175 -11.27 -5.03 2.47
C PHE A 175 -12.25 -3.87 2.70
N THR A 176 -12.60 -3.55 3.95
CA THR A 176 -13.54 -2.46 4.30
C THR A 176 -12.99 -1.07 3.94
N ILE A 177 -13.82 -0.02 4.04
CA ILE A 177 -13.38 1.37 3.79
C ILE A 177 -12.12 1.70 4.62
N SER A 178 -12.12 1.37 5.91
CA SER A 178 -10.98 1.60 6.80
C SER A 178 -9.74 0.83 6.35
N GLU A 179 -9.89 -0.42 5.89
CA GLU A 179 -8.75 -1.21 5.39
C GLU A 179 -8.15 -0.66 4.09
N ARG A 180 -8.96 0.00 3.25
CA ARG A 180 -8.51 0.70 2.04
C ARG A 180 -7.82 2.02 2.38
N ALA A 181 -8.40 2.78 3.31
CA ALA A 181 -7.90 4.08 3.73
C ALA A 181 -6.47 4.02 4.27
N VAL A 182 -6.08 2.88 4.86
CA VAL A 182 -4.74 2.64 5.43
C VAL A 182 -3.59 2.86 4.45
N LEU A 183 -3.84 2.77 3.13
CA LEU A 183 -2.81 2.97 2.09
C LEU A 183 -2.79 4.38 1.50
N ILE A 184 -3.86 5.17 1.67
CA ILE A 184 -3.95 6.53 1.13
C ILE A 184 -2.73 7.40 1.53
N PRO A 185 -2.23 7.40 2.78
CA PRO A 185 -1.11 8.27 3.15
C PRO A 185 0.16 8.04 2.32
N VAL A 186 0.56 6.78 2.08
CA VAL A 186 1.81 6.53 1.33
C VAL A 186 1.66 6.94 -0.13
N GLU A 187 0.48 6.73 -0.71
CA GLU A 187 0.19 7.14 -2.09
C GLU A 187 0.20 8.67 -2.21
N LEU A 188 -0.41 9.37 -1.25
CA LEU A 188 -0.36 10.84 -1.20
C LEU A 188 1.06 11.37 -1.08
N VAL A 189 1.93 10.76 -0.26
CA VAL A 189 3.36 11.17 -0.22
C VAL A 189 4.04 10.97 -1.57
N GLY A 190 3.75 9.87 -2.25
CA GLY A 190 4.24 9.62 -3.61
C GLY A 190 3.81 10.74 -4.56
N THR A 191 2.52 11.08 -4.56
CA THR A 191 1.93 12.14 -5.39
C THR A 191 2.45 13.54 -5.03
N LEU A 192 2.65 13.84 -3.75
CA LEU A 192 3.12 15.14 -3.27
C LEU A 192 4.46 15.54 -3.88
N LYS A 193 5.37 14.58 -4.13
CA LYS A 193 6.66 14.87 -4.78
C LYS A 193 6.50 15.50 -6.16
N ALA A 194 5.56 14.99 -6.95
CA ALA A 194 5.24 15.56 -8.26
C ALA A 194 4.41 16.85 -8.11
N ALA A 195 3.44 16.86 -7.18
CA ALA A 195 2.59 18.02 -6.94
C ALA A 195 3.37 19.26 -6.51
N LEU A 196 4.46 19.11 -5.73
CA LEU A 196 5.34 20.22 -5.33
C LEU A 196 6.00 20.95 -6.51
N ILE A 197 6.08 20.31 -7.68
CA ILE A 197 6.61 20.92 -8.90
C ILE A 197 5.46 21.38 -9.79
N ILE A 198 4.48 20.51 -10.03
CA ILE A 198 3.39 20.75 -10.97
C ILE A 198 2.46 21.87 -10.49
N VAL A 199 2.13 21.90 -9.19
CA VAL A 199 1.16 22.88 -8.65
C VAL A 199 1.70 24.31 -8.73
N PRO A 200 2.93 24.64 -8.26
CA PRO A 200 3.48 25.98 -8.44
C PRO A 200 3.66 26.35 -9.91
N LEU A 201 4.02 25.38 -10.77
CA LEU A 201 4.16 25.62 -12.20
C LEU A 201 2.83 26.05 -12.82
N PHE A 202 1.75 25.31 -12.58
CA PHE A 202 0.41 25.71 -13.06
C PHE A 202 -0.05 27.04 -12.48
N PHE A 203 0.26 27.31 -11.22
CA PHE A 203 -0.05 28.59 -10.57
C PHE A 203 0.63 29.75 -11.30
N ILE A 204 1.95 29.68 -11.51
CA ILE A 204 2.74 30.73 -12.18
C ILE A 204 2.37 30.87 -13.65
N LEU A 205 2.21 29.75 -14.37
CA LEU A 205 1.85 29.76 -15.80
C LEU A 205 0.46 30.34 -16.04
N ALA A 206 -0.44 30.29 -15.05
CA ALA A 206 -1.77 30.92 -15.16
C ALA A 206 -1.71 32.45 -15.28
N GLY A 207 -0.59 33.07 -14.90
CA GLY A 207 -0.34 34.49 -15.09
C GLY A 207 0.03 34.90 -16.52
N LEU A 208 0.37 33.93 -17.38
CA LEU A 208 0.71 34.20 -18.78
C LEU A 208 -0.56 34.39 -19.61
N GLY A 209 -0.56 35.41 -20.48
CA GLY A 209 -1.75 35.78 -21.26
C GLY A 209 -2.84 36.39 -20.39
N GLY A 210 -4.06 36.48 -20.91
CA GLY A 210 -5.22 37.07 -20.25
C GLY A 210 -5.27 38.60 -20.28
N PRO A 211 -6.42 39.20 -19.91
CA PRO A 211 -6.66 40.63 -20.04
C PRO A 211 -5.97 41.48 -18.96
N ASP A 212 -5.72 40.90 -17.78
CA ASP A 212 -5.16 41.63 -16.63
C ASP A 212 -3.63 41.51 -16.52
N PRO A 213 -2.95 42.30 -15.67
CA PRO A 213 -1.54 42.14 -15.39
C PRO A 213 -1.19 40.74 -14.83
N PHE A 214 0.05 40.29 -15.06
CA PHE A 214 0.54 38.95 -14.73
C PHE A 214 0.11 38.44 -13.34
N TRP A 215 0.32 39.24 -12.28
CA TRP A 215 -0.02 38.82 -10.91
C TRP A 215 -1.52 38.74 -10.68
N ALA A 216 -2.33 39.62 -11.26
CA ALA A 216 -3.78 39.55 -11.16
C ALA A 216 -4.30 38.26 -11.83
N ASN A 217 -3.80 37.93 -13.03
CA ASN A 217 -4.13 36.66 -13.71
C ASN A 217 -3.66 35.45 -12.92
N THR A 218 -2.45 35.50 -12.35
CA THR A 218 -1.89 34.44 -11.52
C THR A 218 -2.80 34.11 -10.34
N PHE A 219 -3.31 35.12 -9.62
CA PHE A 219 -4.22 34.86 -8.50
C PHE A 219 -5.63 34.45 -8.96
N ASN A 220 -6.19 35.10 -10.00
CA ASN A 220 -7.55 34.80 -10.46
C ASN A 220 -7.69 33.42 -11.10
N TYR A 221 -6.75 33.05 -11.97
CA TYR A 221 -6.79 31.78 -12.70
C TYR A 221 -5.92 30.71 -12.05
N GLY A 222 -4.78 31.08 -11.47
CA GLY A 222 -3.86 30.13 -10.85
C GLY A 222 -4.44 29.46 -9.61
N ILE A 223 -5.20 30.19 -8.76
CA ILE A 223 -5.87 29.57 -7.60
C ILE A 223 -6.81 28.45 -8.06
N PHE A 224 -7.57 28.68 -9.12
CA PHE A 224 -8.45 27.65 -9.66
C PHE A 224 -7.68 26.45 -10.22
N SER A 225 -6.59 26.68 -10.95
CA SER A 225 -5.71 25.61 -11.43
C SER A 225 -5.17 24.75 -10.29
N VAL A 226 -4.76 25.39 -9.19
CA VAL A 226 -4.31 24.69 -7.97
C VAL A 226 -5.46 23.86 -7.39
N LEU A 227 -6.65 24.44 -7.23
CA LEU A 227 -7.82 23.74 -6.69
C LEU A 227 -8.23 22.55 -7.58
N ALA A 228 -8.23 22.71 -8.90
CA ALA A 228 -8.56 21.66 -9.85
C ALA A 228 -7.56 20.50 -9.81
N LEU A 229 -6.26 20.79 -9.70
CA LEU A 229 -5.23 19.76 -9.52
C LEU A 229 -5.36 19.03 -8.17
N LEU A 230 -5.61 19.76 -7.08
CA LEU A 230 -5.85 19.15 -5.76
C LEU A 230 -7.12 18.30 -5.74
N ALA A 231 -8.17 18.74 -6.44
CA ALA A 231 -9.39 17.97 -6.62
C ALA A 231 -9.15 16.70 -7.45
N ALA A 232 -8.32 16.75 -8.49
CA ALA A 232 -7.91 15.56 -9.26
C ALA A 232 -7.11 14.56 -8.42
N VAL A 233 -6.19 15.04 -7.59
CA VAL A 233 -5.47 14.21 -6.62
C VAL A 233 -6.43 13.56 -5.62
N THR A 234 -7.38 14.34 -5.09
CA THR A 234 -8.41 13.85 -4.18
C THR A 234 -9.29 12.79 -4.85
N ALA A 235 -9.69 13.00 -6.10
CA ALA A 235 -10.48 12.05 -6.88
C ALA A 235 -9.77 10.70 -7.03
N GLY A 236 -8.52 10.71 -7.51
CA GLY A 236 -7.77 9.48 -7.79
C GLY A 236 -7.19 8.80 -6.55
N ALA A 237 -6.52 9.56 -5.68
CA ALA A 237 -5.76 9.01 -4.56
C ALA A 237 -6.59 8.78 -3.29
N ILE A 238 -7.75 9.44 -3.14
CA ILE A 238 -8.59 9.37 -1.93
C ILE A 238 -9.96 8.78 -2.25
N LEU A 239 -10.76 9.43 -3.10
CA LEU A 239 -12.14 9.03 -3.33
C LEU A 239 -12.25 7.68 -4.05
N THR A 240 -11.47 7.47 -5.10
CA THR A 240 -11.49 6.21 -5.87
C THR A 240 -11.24 4.95 -5.02
N PRO A 241 -10.17 4.87 -4.21
CA PRO A 241 -9.95 3.69 -3.37
C PRO A 241 -11.00 3.53 -2.27
N LEU A 242 -11.54 4.62 -1.71
CA LEU A 242 -12.62 4.51 -0.72
C LEU A 242 -13.89 3.96 -1.35
N LEU A 243 -14.23 4.43 -2.55
CA LEU A 243 -15.47 4.11 -3.26
C LEU A 243 -15.38 2.83 -4.13
N LEU A 244 -14.22 2.16 -4.13
CA LEU A 244 -13.87 1.09 -5.06
C LEU A 244 -14.96 0.02 -5.35
N PRO A 245 -15.75 -0.48 -4.37
CA PRO A 245 -16.78 -1.51 -4.62
C PRO A 245 -17.99 -1.00 -5.37
N TRP A 246 -18.30 0.29 -5.25
CA TRP A 246 -19.48 0.91 -5.84
C TRP A 246 -19.20 1.49 -7.22
N LEU A 247 -17.91 1.68 -7.55
CA LEU A 247 -17.51 2.19 -8.86
C LEU A 247 -17.59 1.08 -9.92
N PRO A 248 -18.22 1.35 -11.07
CA PRO A 248 -18.40 0.37 -12.13
C PRO A 248 -17.08 0.02 -12.82
N GLY A 249 -17.05 -1.16 -13.45
CA GLY A 249 -15.89 -1.66 -14.19
C GLY A 249 -14.88 -2.41 -13.34
N ARG A 250 -13.90 -3.05 -14.03
CA ARG A 250 -12.84 -3.84 -13.39
C ARG A 250 -11.52 -3.09 -13.27
N ALA A 251 -11.18 -2.26 -14.27
CA ALA A 251 -9.94 -1.49 -14.30
C ALA A 251 -9.97 -0.35 -13.27
N PHE A 252 -8.84 -0.07 -12.66
CA PHE A 252 -8.68 1.08 -11.77
C PHE A 252 -8.72 2.40 -12.56
N THR A 253 -8.16 2.43 -13.77
CA THR A 253 -8.26 3.55 -14.71
C THR A 253 -9.71 3.94 -14.95
N THR A 254 -10.60 2.99 -15.26
CA THR A 254 -12.01 3.31 -15.56
C THR A 254 -12.74 3.86 -14.34
N LYS A 255 -12.41 3.35 -13.15
CA LYS A 255 -12.98 3.82 -11.88
C LYS A 255 -12.50 5.23 -11.54
N GLY A 256 -11.19 5.47 -11.66
CA GLY A 256 -10.58 6.78 -11.43
C GLY A 256 -11.05 7.82 -12.44
N LEU A 257 -11.19 7.45 -13.71
CA LEU A 257 -11.78 8.28 -14.75
C LEU A 257 -13.22 8.67 -14.42
N GLY A 258 -14.05 7.71 -13.98
CA GLY A 258 -15.43 7.98 -13.58
C GLY A 258 -15.53 8.98 -12.42
N VAL A 259 -14.74 8.79 -11.35
CA VAL A 259 -14.70 9.73 -10.22
C VAL A 259 -14.14 11.08 -10.66
N GLY A 260 -13.10 11.09 -11.50
CA GLY A 260 -12.50 12.30 -12.04
C GLY A 260 -13.49 13.11 -12.89
N LEU A 261 -14.32 12.48 -13.71
CA LEU A 261 -15.37 13.15 -14.48
C LEU A 261 -16.44 13.77 -13.59
N ILE A 262 -16.84 13.07 -12.51
CA ILE A 262 -17.78 13.62 -11.52
C ILE A 262 -17.17 14.85 -10.87
N VAL A 263 -15.91 14.79 -10.44
CA VAL A 263 -15.21 15.93 -9.82
C VAL A 263 -15.02 17.08 -10.81
N ALA A 264 -14.66 16.82 -12.07
CA ALA A 264 -14.57 17.83 -13.11
C ALA A 264 -15.92 18.53 -13.36
N SER A 265 -17.02 17.76 -13.35
CA SER A 265 -18.37 18.30 -13.49
C SER A 265 -18.76 19.20 -12.31
N ILE A 266 -18.42 18.80 -11.08
CA ILE A 266 -18.64 19.63 -9.89
C ILE A 266 -17.84 20.94 -9.99
N LEU A 267 -16.56 20.88 -10.40
CA LEU A 267 -15.73 22.07 -10.61
C LEU A 267 -16.33 23.00 -11.68
N ALA A 268 -16.87 22.44 -12.76
CA ALA A 268 -17.51 23.21 -13.82
C ALA A 268 -18.80 23.92 -13.34
N ILE A 269 -19.59 23.30 -12.47
CA ILE A 269 -20.79 23.93 -11.87
C ILE A 269 -20.40 25.15 -11.04
N PHE A 270 -19.35 25.06 -10.21
CA PHE A 270 -18.83 26.19 -9.43
C PHE A 270 -18.21 27.30 -10.27
N ARG A 271 -17.97 27.05 -11.57
CA ARG A 271 -17.39 27.99 -12.52
C ARG A 271 -18.37 28.27 -13.67
N SER A 272 -19.67 28.25 -13.39
CA SER A 272 -20.74 28.32 -14.39
C SER A 272 -20.69 29.57 -15.28
N GLY A 273 -20.19 30.71 -14.78
CA GLY A 273 -20.00 31.92 -15.60
C GLY A 273 -18.99 31.78 -16.75
N PHE A 274 -18.18 30.71 -16.75
CA PHE A 274 -17.24 30.42 -17.85
C PHE A 274 -17.93 29.75 -19.05
N PHE A 275 -19.18 29.29 -18.92
CA PHE A 275 -19.95 28.79 -20.07
C PHE A 275 -20.37 29.92 -21.03
N ASP A 276 -20.36 31.18 -20.59
CA ASP A 276 -20.84 32.30 -21.39
C ASP A 276 -19.82 32.76 -22.43
N THR A 277 -18.53 32.48 -22.22
CA THR A 277 -17.44 32.88 -23.12
C THR A 277 -16.84 31.67 -23.85
N TRP A 278 -16.41 31.87 -25.09
CA TRP A 278 -15.72 30.83 -25.86
C TRP A 278 -14.42 30.37 -25.18
N ILE A 279 -13.66 31.33 -24.66
CA ILE A 279 -12.42 31.11 -23.91
C ILE A 279 -12.69 30.30 -22.63
N GLY A 280 -13.73 30.65 -21.88
CA GLY A 280 -14.09 29.92 -20.66
C GLY A 280 -14.51 28.47 -20.93
N ARG A 281 -15.21 28.22 -22.05
CA ARG A 281 -15.52 26.84 -22.51
C ARG A 281 -14.27 26.04 -22.84
N LEU A 282 -13.26 26.66 -23.45
CA LEU A 282 -11.97 26.00 -23.73
C LEU A 282 -11.24 25.65 -22.43
N GLU A 283 -11.23 26.54 -21.44
CA GLU A 283 -10.65 26.28 -20.12
C GLU A 283 -11.38 25.13 -19.39
N LEU A 284 -12.72 25.14 -19.39
CA LEU A 284 -13.50 24.04 -18.81
C LEU A 284 -13.20 22.71 -19.51
N LEU A 285 -13.19 22.70 -20.84
CA LEU A 285 -12.87 21.50 -21.62
C LEU A 285 -11.47 20.98 -21.27
N ALA A 286 -10.49 21.87 -21.08
CA ALA A 286 -9.16 21.49 -20.65
C ALA A 286 -9.18 20.73 -19.32
N TRP A 287 -9.95 21.20 -18.33
CA TRP A 287 -10.08 20.52 -17.04
C TRP A 287 -10.86 19.20 -17.11
N PHE A 288 -11.79 19.06 -18.07
CA PHE A 288 -12.42 17.76 -18.38
C PHE A 288 -11.45 16.73 -18.99
N PHE A 289 -10.30 17.17 -19.52
CA PHE A 289 -9.22 16.25 -19.90
C PHE A 289 -8.23 16.03 -18.76
N LEU A 290 -7.77 17.10 -18.09
CA LEU A 290 -6.73 17.04 -17.06
C LEU A 290 -7.19 16.30 -15.79
N VAL A 291 -8.37 16.64 -15.24
CA VAL A 291 -8.83 16.08 -13.95
C VAL A 291 -9.06 14.56 -14.06
N PRO A 292 -9.80 14.04 -15.06
CA PRO A 292 -9.99 12.60 -15.18
C PRO A 292 -8.70 11.84 -15.53
N ALA A 293 -7.80 12.41 -16.33
CA ALA A 293 -6.52 11.78 -16.65
C ALA A 293 -5.66 11.59 -15.39
N VAL A 294 -5.51 12.64 -14.57
CA VAL A 294 -4.76 12.57 -13.31
C VAL A 294 -5.45 11.62 -12.33
N ALA A 295 -6.78 11.69 -12.19
CA ALA A 295 -7.53 10.82 -11.28
C ALA A 295 -7.42 9.34 -11.69
N ALA A 296 -7.52 9.04 -12.99
CA ALA A 296 -7.36 7.70 -13.54
C ALA A 296 -5.97 7.13 -13.28
N TYR A 297 -4.92 7.90 -13.60
CA TYR A 297 -3.54 7.51 -13.35
C TYR A 297 -3.27 7.23 -11.88
N LEU A 298 -3.71 8.13 -10.98
CA LEU A 298 -3.50 7.96 -9.54
C LEU A 298 -4.29 6.77 -8.97
N ALA A 299 -5.47 6.46 -9.51
CA ALA A 299 -6.23 5.28 -9.11
C ALA A 299 -5.46 3.97 -9.40
N MET A 300 -4.66 3.92 -10.47
CA MET A 300 -3.88 2.73 -10.84
C MET A 300 -2.83 2.34 -9.78
N ASN A 301 -2.38 3.27 -8.93
CA ASN A 301 -1.44 2.97 -7.85
C ASN A 301 -2.01 1.96 -6.84
N PHE A 302 -3.34 1.88 -6.72
CA PHE A 302 -4.01 0.93 -5.83
C PHE A 302 -4.15 -0.48 -6.40
N THR A 303 -3.75 -0.71 -7.66
CA THR A 303 -3.78 -2.05 -8.28
C THR A 303 -2.98 -3.07 -7.48
N GLY A 304 -1.85 -2.69 -6.89
CA GLY A 304 -1.00 -3.55 -6.05
C GLY A 304 -1.53 -3.80 -4.62
N SER A 305 -2.69 -3.21 -4.29
CA SER A 305 -3.25 -3.23 -2.94
C SER A 305 -4.66 -3.82 -2.83
N SER A 306 -5.16 -4.38 -3.93
CA SER A 306 -6.51 -4.94 -4.00
C SER A 306 -6.49 -6.45 -4.12
N THR A 307 -7.61 -7.10 -3.82
CA THR A 307 -7.71 -8.57 -3.76
C THR A 307 -8.11 -9.22 -5.09
N TYR A 308 -8.33 -8.44 -6.15
CA TYR A 308 -8.89 -8.94 -7.42
C TYR A 308 -8.02 -8.64 -8.65
N THR A 309 -6.85 -8.04 -8.47
CA THR A 309 -5.89 -7.74 -9.53
C THR A 309 -4.87 -8.85 -9.70
N SER A 310 -4.32 -8.96 -10.91
CA SER A 310 -3.20 -9.84 -11.24
C SER A 310 -2.16 -9.06 -12.05
N LEU A 311 -0.90 -9.49 -12.01
CA LEU A 311 0.18 -8.82 -12.75
C LEU A 311 -0.12 -8.73 -14.26
N SER A 312 -0.66 -9.79 -14.85
CA SER A 312 -1.04 -9.80 -16.27
C SER A 312 -2.21 -8.86 -16.56
N GLY A 313 -3.20 -8.79 -15.66
CA GLY A 313 -4.32 -7.86 -15.75
C GLY A 313 -3.87 -6.40 -15.69
N VAL A 314 -3.00 -6.06 -14.74
CA VAL A 314 -2.45 -4.71 -14.60
C VAL A 314 -1.61 -4.32 -15.81
N LYS A 315 -0.76 -5.21 -16.33
CA LYS A 315 -0.01 -4.96 -17.57
C LYS A 315 -0.93 -4.70 -18.77
N LYS A 316 -2.03 -5.46 -18.88
CA LYS A 316 -3.03 -5.25 -19.93
C LYS A 316 -3.70 -3.88 -19.79
N GLU A 317 -4.06 -3.50 -18.57
CA GLU A 317 -4.64 -2.19 -18.25
C GLU A 317 -3.69 -1.04 -18.64
N MET A 318 -2.45 -1.07 -18.16
CA MET A 318 -1.45 -0.04 -18.44
C MET A 318 -1.19 0.18 -19.92
N LYS A 319 -1.22 -0.89 -20.73
CA LYS A 319 -0.90 -0.82 -22.17
C LYS A 319 -1.84 0.10 -22.95
N TRP A 320 -3.11 0.19 -22.55
CA TRP A 320 -4.07 1.09 -23.20
C TRP A 320 -4.35 2.35 -22.36
N ALA A 321 -4.33 2.24 -21.03
CA ALA A 321 -4.67 3.35 -20.13
C ALA A 321 -3.63 4.47 -20.17
N VAL A 322 -2.35 4.14 -19.98
CA VAL A 322 -1.28 5.14 -19.85
C VAL A 322 -1.14 6.01 -21.11
N PRO A 323 -1.16 5.47 -22.35
CA PRO A 323 -1.13 6.31 -23.54
C PRO A 323 -2.34 7.26 -23.65
N LEU A 324 -3.53 6.81 -23.26
CA LEU A 324 -4.73 7.66 -23.28
C LEU A 324 -4.68 8.75 -22.20
N GLU A 325 -4.22 8.41 -21.00
CA GLU A 325 -4.03 9.38 -19.90
C GLU A 325 -3.00 10.45 -20.28
N ILE A 326 -1.88 10.06 -20.91
CA ILE A 326 -0.89 11.00 -21.44
C ILE A 326 -1.49 11.87 -22.55
N GLY A 327 -2.19 11.26 -23.52
CA GLY A 327 -2.84 11.98 -24.61
C GLY A 327 -3.86 13.00 -24.11
N ALA A 328 -4.72 12.59 -23.18
CA ALA A 328 -5.68 13.48 -22.51
C ALA A 328 -4.96 14.59 -21.75
N GLY A 329 -3.89 14.28 -21.00
CA GLY A 329 -3.08 15.26 -20.30
C GLY A 329 -2.49 16.33 -21.25
N VAL A 330 -1.93 15.89 -22.38
CA VAL A 330 -1.35 16.78 -23.39
C VAL A 330 -2.41 17.67 -24.04
N VAL A 331 -3.53 17.08 -24.48
CA VAL A 331 -4.65 17.85 -25.05
C VAL A 331 -5.18 18.87 -24.04
N GLY A 332 -5.39 18.45 -22.79
CA GLY A 332 -5.81 19.32 -21.70
C GLY A 332 -4.83 20.47 -21.46
N LEU A 333 -3.52 20.21 -21.47
CA LEU A 333 -2.50 21.25 -21.32
C LEU A 333 -2.55 22.28 -22.47
N PHE A 334 -2.67 21.82 -23.72
CA PHE A 334 -2.77 22.72 -24.88
C PHE A 334 -4.04 23.56 -24.86
N LEU A 335 -5.18 22.96 -24.51
CA LEU A 335 -6.45 23.68 -24.38
C LEU A 335 -6.38 24.70 -23.24
N TRP A 336 -5.78 24.34 -22.11
CA TRP A 336 -5.62 25.22 -20.96
C TRP A 336 -4.72 26.41 -21.31
N LEU A 337 -3.51 26.17 -21.84
CA LEU A 337 -2.61 27.25 -22.29
C LEU A 337 -3.24 28.10 -23.39
N GLY A 338 -3.89 27.48 -24.38
CA GLY A 338 -4.60 28.18 -25.44
C GLY A 338 -5.70 29.09 -24.91
N SER A 339 -6.46 28.63 -23.91
CA SER A 339 -7.45 29.46 -23.22
C SER A 339 -6.85 30.64 -22.46
N ARG A 340 -5.53 30.67 -22.22
CA ARG A 340 -4.84 31.80 -21.58
C ARG A 340 -4.30 32.81 -22.58
N PHE A 341 -3.73 32.35 -23.69
CA PHE A 341 -3.23 33.24 -24.74
C PHE A 341 -4.32 33.84 -25.63
N LEU A 342 -5.49 33.20 -25.69
CA LEU A 342 -6.65 33.69 -26.44
C LEU A 342 -7.60 34.56 -25.58
N ALA A 343 -7.33 34.70 -24.29
CA ALA A 343 -8.18 35.39 -23.31
C ALA A 343 -8.00 36.90 -23.28
#